data_AF-A0A418Q6U5-F1
#
_entry.id   AF-A0A418Q6U5-F1
#
_cell.length_a   1.000
_cell.length_b   1.000
_cell.length_c   1.000
_cell.angle_alpha   90.00
_cell.angle_beta   90.00
_cell.angle_gamma   90.00
#
_symmetry.space_group_name_H-M   'P 1'
#
loop_
_entity.id
_entity.type
_entity.pdbx_description
1 polymer ?
#
loop_
_entity_poly.entity_id
_entity_poly.type
_entity_poly.pdbx_seq_one_letter_code
_entity_poly.pdbx_strand_id
1 'polypeptide(L)' 'MSMDELKNKAEGVAGQAKEAAGEATDNDSLKNEGRADQTKSDIKEKANELKDKASDAFNKIVGDAKN' A
#
# COMPACT_ATOMS: atom_id res chain seq x y z
N MET A 1 5.11 14.05 -12.05
CA MET A 1 4.14 13.63 -11.03
C MET A 1 2.97 13.01 -11.77
N SER A 2 2.88 11.68 -11.73
CA SER A 2 1.81 10.92 -12.40
C SER A 2 0.49 11.01 -11.62
N MET A 3 -0.63 10.68 -12.29
CA MET A 3 -1.96 10.66 -11.66
C MET A 3 -2.03 9.62 -10.51
N ASP A 4 -1.29 8.52 -10.65
CA ASP A 4 -1.13 7.48 -9.63
C ASP A 4 -0.31 7.94 -8.43
N GLU A 5 0.81 8.66 -8.63
CA GLU A 5 1.58 9.24 -7.53
C GLU A 5 0.75 10.29 -6.77
N LEU A 6 -0.01 11.13 -7.49
CA LEU A 6 -0.87 12.13 -6.86
C LEU A 6 -1.96 11.47 -6.02
N LYS A 7 -2.55 10.39 -6.53
CA LYS A 7 -3.59 9.64 -5.83
C LYS A 7 -3.06 8.95 -4.57
N ASN A 8 -1.92 8.26 -4.66
CA ASN A 8 -1.28 7.65 -3.49
C ASN A 8 -0.92 8.70 -2.42
N LYS A 9 -0.39 9.84 -2.85
CA LYS A 9 -0.04 10.93 -1.94
C LYS A 9 -1.29 11.56 -1.30
N ALA A 10 -2.38 11.69 -2.06
CA ALA A 10 -3.66 12.17 -1.55
C ALA A 10 -4.29 11.18 -0.55
N GLU A 11 -4.22 9.88 -0.81
CA GLU A 11 -4.66 8.83 0.12
C GLU A 11 -3.83 8.84 1.42
N GLY A 12 -2.52 9.04 1.33
CA GLY A 12 -1.65 9.22 2.50
C GLY A 12 -2.03 10.44 3.35
N VAL A 13 -2.25 11.59 2.72
CA VAL A 13 -2.71 12.82 3.40
C VAL A 13 -4.09 12.62 4.03
N ALA A 14 -5.00 11.94 3.33
CA ALA A 14 -6.32 11.63 3.86
C ALA A 14 -6.25 10.69 5.09
N GLY A 15 -5.36 9.71 5.07
CA GLY A 15 -5.10 8.82 6.21
C GLY A 15 -4.58 9.58 7.43
N GLN A 16 -3.60 10.47 7.23
CA GLN A 16 -3.08 11.33 8.30
C GLN A 16 -4.15 12.28 8.85
N ALA A 17 -5.01 12.82 7.97
CA ALA A 17 -6.12 13.66 8.39
C ALA A 17 -7.16 12.89 9.22
N LYS A 18 -7.48 11.64 8.85
CA LYS A 18 -8.34 10.77 9.67
C LYS A 18 -7.70 10.46 11.03
N GLU A 19 -6.39 10.21 11.07
CA GLU A 19 -5.66 9.96 12.32
C GLU A 19 -5.72 11.17 13.25
N ALA A 20 -5.40 12.36 12.73
CA ALA A 20 -5.41 13.61 13.47
C ALA A 20 -6.83 14.01 13.90
N ALA A 21 -7.83 13.84 13.04
CA ALA A 21 -9.22 14.10 13.39
C ALA A 21 -9.72 13.10 14.46
N GLY A 22 -9.31 11.84 14.37
CA GLY A 22 -9.61 10.83 15.39
C GLY A 22 -9.01 11.17 16.73
N GLU A 23 -7.74 11.58 16.79
CA GLU A 23 -7.11 12.07 18.03
C GLU A 23 -7.79 13.32 18.58
N ALA A 24 -8.13 14.29 17.71
CA ALA A 24 -8.74 15.54 18.15
C ALA A 24 -10.18 15.38 18.65
N THR A 25 -10.87 14.32 18.24
CA THR A 25 -12.28 14.04 18.59
C THR A 25 -12.46 12.85 19.53
N ASP A 26 -11.36 12.27 20.06
CA ASP A 26 -11.37 11.01 20.83
C ASP A 26 -12.13 9.87 20.11
N ASN A 27 -12.04 9.84 18.78
CA ASN A 27 -12.68 8.84 17.94
C ASN A 27 -11.66 7.79 17.49
N ASP A 28 -11.55 6.71 18.28
CA ASP A 28 -10.68 5.57 18.01
C ASP A 28 -10.93 4.91 16.64
N SER A 29 -12.16 5.00 16.12
CA SER A 29 -12.49 4.44 14.81
C SER A 29 -11.75 5.19 13.70
N LEU A 30 -11.81 6.53 13.68
CA LEU A 30 -11.12 7.37 12.69
C LEU A 30 -9.60 7.23 12.79
N LYS A 31 -9.09 7.16 14.02
CA LYS A 31 -7.66 6.94 14.28
C LYS A 31 -7.17 5.60 13.74
N ASN A 32 -7.90 4.51 14.03
CA ASN A 32 -7.55 3.18 13.56
C ASN A 32 -7.71 3.05 12.05
N GLU A 33 -8.68 3.71 11.44
CA GLU A 33 -8.87 3.69 9.98
C GLU A 33 -7.68 4.33 9.25
N GLY A 34 -7.21 5.50 9.73
CA GLY A 34 -6.02 6.17 9.19
C GLY A 34 -4.76 5.29 9.28
N ARG A 35 -4.51 4.66 10.44
CA ARG A 35 -3.39 3.72 10.61
C ARG A 35 -3.52 2.46 9.77
N ALA A 36 -4.73 1.92 9.68
CA ALA A 36 -4.98 0.69 8.92
C ALA A 36 -4.74 0.92 7.42
N ASP A 37 -5.15 2.07 6.87
CA ASP A 37 -4.92 2.42 5.47
C ASP A 37 -3.42 2.58 5.16
N GLN A 38 -2.64 3.21 6.05
CA GLN A 38 -1.18 3.29 5.91
C GLN A 38 -0.53 1.90 5.95
N THR A 39 -0.88 1.10 6.96
CA THR A 39 -0.32 -0.25 7.13
C THR A 39 -0.69 -1.17 5.96
N LYS A 40 -1.93 -1.10 5.46
CA LYS A 40 -2.35 -1.84 4.28
C LYS A 40 -1.54 -1.45 3.04
N SER A 41 -1.29 -0.16 2.85
CA SER A 41 -0.51 0.31 1.69
C SER A 41 0.92 -0.21 1.74
N ASP A 42 1.59 -0.09 2.88
CA ASP A 42 2.95 -0.63 3.07
C ASP A 42 3.02 -2.15 2.85
N ILE A 43 2.04 -2.89 3.36
CA ILE A 43 1.97 -4.36 3.16
C ILE A 43 1.73 -4.67 1.68
N LYS A 44 0.83 -3.94 1.01
CA LYS A 44 0.49 -4.17 -0.39
C LYS A 44 1.66 -3.88 -1.31
N GLU A 45 2.41 -2.83 -1.03
CA GLU A 45 3.61 -2.45 -1.78
C GLU A 45 4.71 -3.51 -1.63
N LYS A 46 5.02 -3.93 -0.39
CA LYS A 46 5.98 -5.01 -0.11
C LYS A 46 5.55 -6.35 -0.69
N ALA A 47 4.25 -6.67 -0.63
CA ALA A 47 3.72 -7.90 -1.18
C ALA A 47 3.78 -7.90 -2.71
N ASN A 48 3.51 -6.78 -3.37
CA ASN A 48 3.69 -6.64 -4.82
C ASN A 48 5.15 -6.77 -5.22
N GLU A 49 6.09 -6.12 -4.52
CA GLU A 49 7.53 -6.30 -4.80
C GLU A 49 7.99 -7.75 -4.66
N LEU A 50 7.54 -8.45 -3.60
CA LEU A 50 7.84 -9.87 -3.38
C LEU A 50 7.23 -10.74 -4.49
N LYS A 51 5.98 -10.45 -4.88
CA LYS A 51 5.26 -11.20 -5.92
C LYS A 51 5.88 -10.99 -7.30
N ASP A 52 6.31 -9.78 -7.63
CA ASP A 52 6.97 -9.48 -8.90
C ASP A 52 8.34 -10.19 -8.96
N LYS A 53 9.16 -10.11 -7.91
CA LYS A 53 10.45 -10.83 -7.85
C LYS A 53 10.29 -12.35 -7.93
N ALA A 54 9.28 -12.90 -7.24
CA ALA A 54 8.98 -14.33 -7.28
C ALA A 54 8.45 -14.75 -8.65
N SER A 55 7.56 -13.96 -9.25
CA SER A 55 7.00 -14.22 -10.58
C SER A 55 8.09 -14.11 -11.66
N ASP A 56 9.01 -13.15 -11.56
CA ASP A 56 10.12 -13.02 -12.51
C ASP A 56 11.08 -14.21 -12.41
N ALA A 57 11.45 -14.64 -11.19
CA ALA A 57 12.29 -15.81 -10.99
C ALA A 57 11.61 -17.10 -11.50
N PHE A 58 10.32 -17.27 -11.19
CA PHE A 58 9.53 -18.40 -11.64
C PHE A 58 9.31 -18.39 -13.16
N ASN A 59 9.00 -17.24 -13.75
CA ASN A 59 8.87 -17.10 -15.21
C ASN A 59 10.17 -17.37 -15.94
N LYS A 60 11.34 -17.05 -15.36
CA LYS A 60 12.63 -17.46 -15.93
C LYS A 60 12.78 -18.98 -15.93
N ILE A 61 12.50 -19.63 -14.79
CA ILE A 61 12.66 -21.09 -14.65
C ILE A 61 11.65 -21.87 -15.50
N VAL A 62 10.39 -21.42 -15.54
CA VAL A 62 9.33 -22.07 -16.32
C VAL A 62 9.39 -21.68 -17.80
N GLY A 63 9.85 -20.46 -18.10
CA GLY A 63 10.04 -19.97 -19.47
C GLY A 63 11.16 -20.71 -20.21
N ASP A 64 12.28 -20.99 -19.54
CA ASP A 64 13.36 -21.81 -20.11
C ASP A 64 12.97 -23.28 -20.31
N ALA A 65 11.99 -23.80 -19.55
CA ALA A 65 11.51 -25.17 -19.70
C ALA A 65 10.47 -25.35 -20.83
N LYS A 66 10.00 -24.26 -21.46
CA LYS A 66 8.94 -24.27 -22.47
C LYS A 66 9.43 -23.98 -23.91
N ASN A 67 10.74 -23.77 -24.11
CA ASN A 67 11.40 -23.64 -25.41
C ASN A 67 12.15 -24.94 -25.78
#